data_AF-A0A958J3E5-F1
#
_entry.id   AF-A0A958J3E5-F1
#
_cell.length_a   1.000
_cell.length_b   1.000
_cell.length_c   1.000
_cell.angle_alpha   90.00
_cell.angle_beta   90.00
_cell.angle_gamma   90.00
#
_symmetry.space_group_name_H-M   'P 1'
#
loop_
_entity.id
_entity.type
_entity.pdbx_description
1 polymer ?
#
loop_
_entity_poly.entity_id
_entity_poly.type
_entity_poly.pdbx_seq_one_letter_code
_entity_poly.pdbx_strand_id
1 'polypeptide(L)'
;MIKSFQLFMLTLLTAFSISEMAQAQRHGGHGRPDLGGQGRPDFGDLRDNFGPRDQSERFIIDMRDEVYRGRSTVGLKALIQRQYGRVNLEDMELQGVQLMAKSAAGRGSAALYVGGRYQDQATIDGRRGDFENDARWTFNPSNLRSFERGDRQGRWELELNGNVKIRQIIVMANELRDRRPEPGRPGPGRPQPGAYVRLKEIKADKGAGETRSENVRLDNVQTLRITGLHNTVEVEDFVVVYGNGQRERLSELTGYVRDGEVLAVSLNGRNVISYTISCRSPGLFDSEGKIEIGATVARRR
;
A
#
# COMPACT_ATOMS: atom_id res chain seq x y z
N MET A 1 -6.29 -21.30 49.49
CA MET A 1 -6.62 -19.85 49.51
C MET A 1 -5.92 -19.26 48.30
N ILE A 2 -6.52 -18.75 47.23
CA ILE A 2 -7.88 -18.33 46.90
C ILE A 2 -8.22 -18.92 45.52
N LYS A 3 -9.49 -19.30 45.38
CA LYS A 3 -10.13 -19.94 44.23
C LYS A 3 -10.66 -18.89 43.23
N SER A 4 -10.66 -19.27 41.96
CA SER A 4 -11.75 -19.05 40.99
C SER A 4 -12.14 -17.63 40.59
N PHE A 5 -11.89 -17.29 39.33
CA PHE A 5 -12.76 -16.38 38.57
C PHE A 5 -13.01 -16.98 37.18
N GLN A 6 -14.13 -17.69 37.07
CA GLN A 6 -14.79 -18.06 35.82
C GLN A 6 -16.07 -17.24 35.70
N LEU A 7 -16.49 -17.04 34.43
CA LEU A 7 -17.81 -16.58 33.97
C LEU A 7 -18.17 -15.11 34.21
N PHE A 8 -18.38 -14.36 33.12
CA PHE A 8 -19.69 -13.79 32.75
C PHE A 8 -19.51 -12.91 31.50
N MET A 9 -20.16 -13.27 30.39
CA MET A 9 -20.91 -12.34 29.53
C MET A 9 -21.55 -13.12 28.38
N LEU A 10 -22.76 -13.57 28.67
CA LEU A 10 -23.73 -14.17 27.78
C LEU A 10 -24.64 -13.04 27.26
N THR A 11 -24.74 -12.95 25.92
CA THR A 11 -25.92 -12.59 25.11
C THR A 11 -26.74 -11.34 25.46
N LEU A 12 -26.78 -10.38 24.53
CA LEU A 12 -27.94 -9.50 24.34
C LEU A 12 -28.25 -9.33 22.84
N LEU A 13 -29.20 -10.14 22.38
CA LEU A 13 -30.01 -9.86 21.19
C LEU A 13 -31.01 -8.76 21.56
N THR A 14 -31.09 -7.70 20.78
CA THR A 14 -32.25 -6.81 20.77
C THR A 14 -32.96 -6.93 19.43
N ALA A 15 -34.13 -7.55 19.47
CA ALA A 15 -35.14 -7.48 18.43
C ALA A 15 -35.84 -6.11 18.48
N PHE A 16 -36.02 -5.48 17.33
CA PHE A 16 -36.97 -4.37 17.16
C PHE A 16 -38.02 -4.83 16.14
N SER A 17 -39.28 -4.70 16.53
CA SER A 17 -40.47 -5.04 15.75
C SER A 17 -41.49 -3.91 15.90
N ILE A 18 -42.40 -3.83 14.92
CA ILE A 18 -43.68 -3.08 14.88
C ILE A 18 -43.53 -1.57 14.57
N SER A 19 -44.41 -0.84 13.88
CA SER A 19 -45.41 -0.96 12.79
C SER A 19 -46.02 0.46 12.66
N GLU A 20 -46.53 0.85 11.48
CA GLU A 20 -47.62 1.81 11.18
C GLU A 20 -47.29 2.61 9.91
N MET A 21 -48.03 2.44 8.79
CA MET A 21 -49.31 3.10 8.43
C MET A 21 -49.22 4.63 8.44
N ALA A 22 -49.87 5.41 7.58
CA ALA A 22 -50.50 5.31 6.28
C ALA A 22 -50.88 6.77 5.93
N GLN A 23 -51.05 7.07 4.64
CA GLN A 23 -51.88 8.15 4.09
C GLN A 23 -51.60 9.62 4.46
N ALA A 24 -51.21 10.39 3.43
CA ALA A 24 -51.78 11.73 3.21
C ALA A 24 -51.91 11.99 1.70
N GLN A 25 -53.15 12.23 1.27
CA GLN A 25 -53.53 12.61 -0.09
C GLN A 25 -53.41 14.14 -0.30
N ARG A 26 -53.01 14.49 -1.53
CA ARG A 26 -53.48 15.60 -2.39
C ARG A 26 -53.54 17.05 -1.84
N HIS A 27 -52.75 17.92 -2.47
CA HIS A 27 -53.16 19.17 -3.16
C HIS A 27 -51.89 19.70 -3.87
N GLY A 28 -51.88 19.96 -5.17
CA GLY A 28 -52.37 21.20 -5.78
C GLY A 28 -51.18 21.87 -6.48
N GLY A 29 -51.26 22.05 -7.80
CA GLY A 29 -50.12 22.44 -8.63
C GLY A 29 -49.70 23.91 -8.53
N HIS A 30 -48.45 24.16 -8.88
CA HIS A 30 -48.01 25.37 -9.55
C HIS A 30 -46.84 25.04 -10.47
N GLY A 31 -47.05 25.28 -11.76
CA GLY A 31 -46.00 25.21 -12.78
C GLY A 31 -44.88 26.18 -12.44
N ARG A 32 -43.65 25.65 -12.40
CA ARG A 32 -42.43 26.46 -12.38
C ARG A 32 -41.71 26.31 -13.71
N PRO A 33 -41.10 27.40 -14.19
CA PRO A 33 -40.40 27.44 -15.46
C PRO A 33 -39.21 26.49 -15.44
N ASP A 34 -39.06 25.80 -16.56
CA ASP A 34 -37.92 24.98 -16.95
C ASP A 34 -36.63 25.79 -16.80
N LEU A 35 -35.95 25.60 -15.67
CA LEU A 35 -34.60 26.08 -15.44
C LEU A 35 -33.67 24.95 -15.83
N GLY A 36 -32.95 25.18 -16.93
CA GLY A 36 -32.08 24.26 -17.63
C GLY A 36 -31.25 23.35 -16.71
N GLY A 37 -31.15 22.10 -17.15
CA GLY A 37 -30.50 21.00 -16.48
C GLY A 37 -29.17 21.37 -15.83
N GLN A 38 -29.19 21.43 -14.50
CA GLN A 38 -28.02 21.10 -13.70
C GLN A 38 -27.80 19.60 -13.89
N GLY A 39 -26.87 19.28 -14.80
CA GLY A 39 -26.37 17.94 -15.00
C GLY A 39 -26.11 17.29 -13.65
N ARG A 40 -26.73 16.13 -13.42
CA ARG A 40 -26.34 15.27 -12.31
C ARG A 40 -24.82 15.10 -12.40
N PRO A 41 -24.06 15.29 -11.32
CA PRO A 41 -22.65 14.91 -11.32
C PRO A 41 -22.61 13.42 -11.66
N ASP A 42 -22.22 13.15 -12.89
CA ASP A 42 -22.10 11.82 -13.43
C ASP A 42 -20.90 11.18 -12.71
N PHE A 43 -21.14 10.05 -12.05
CA PHE A 43 -20.08 9.30 -11.36
C PHE A 43 -19.19 8.53 -12.36
N GLY A 44 -19.36 8.78 -13.66
CA GLY A 44 -18.62 8.16 -14.77
C GLY A 44 -17.13 8.49 -14.82
N ASP A 45 -16.68 9.65 -14.33
CA ASP A 45 -15.29 10.12 -14.51
C ASP A 45 -14.26 9.40 -13.64
N LEU A 46 -14.71 8.50 -12.76
CA LEU A 46 -13.81 7.71 -11.92
C LEU A 46 -13.05 6.63 -12.68
N ARG A 47 -13.56 6.21 -13.84
CA ARG A 47 -12.84 5.26 -14.70
C ARG A 47 -11.57 5.88 -15.29
N ASP A 48 -11.60 7.17 -15.58
CA ASP A 48 -10.51 7.80 -16.33
C ASP A 48 -9.31 8.12 -15.43
N ASN A 49 -9.56 8.44 -14.15
CA ASN A 49 -8.50 8.89 -13.25
C ASN A 49 -7.62 7.76 -12.66
N PHE A 50 -8.01 6.50 -12.86
CA PHE A 50 -7.23 5.31 -12.46
C PHE A 50 -6.73 4.48 -13.64
N GLY A 51 -7.01 4.93 -14.87
CA GLY A 51 -6.56 4.31 -16.11
C GLY A 51 -7.27 2.98 -16.44
N PRO A 52 -7.23 2.55 -17.72
CA PRO A 52 -7.81 1.28 -18.14
C PRO A 52 -6.94 0.11 -17.66
N ARG A 53 -7.14 -0.33 -16.41
CA ARG A 53 -6.62 -1.60 -15.90
C ARG A 53 -7.80 -2.53 -15.63
N ASP A 54 -8.00 -3.43 -16.57
CA ASP A 54 -9.14 -4.37 -16.72
C ASP A 54 -9.29 -5.42 -15.59
N GLN A 55 -8.57 -5.26 -14.46
CA GLN A 55 -8.56 -6.22 -13.34
C GLN A 55 -8.61 -5.53 -11.97
N SER A 56 -9.04 -4.27 -11.91
CA SER A 56 -9.19 -3.58 -10.64
C SER A 56 -10.51 -4.01 -9.98
N GLU A 57 -10.41 -4.67 -8.84
CA GLU A 57 -11.54 -4.90 -7.95
C GLU A 57 -11.90 -3.60 -7.21
N ARG A 58 -13.19 -3.35 -7.10
CA ARG A 58 -13.75 -2.16 -6.47
C ARG A 58 -14.60 -2.56 -5.27
N PHE A 59 -14.16 -2.20 -4.08
CA PHE A 59 -14.92 -2.37 -2.84
C PHE A 59 -15.57 -1.04 -2.45
N ILE A 60 -16.89 -1.03 -2.33
CA ILE A 60 -17.68 0.12 -1.94
C ILE A 60 -18.10 -0.07 -0.49
N ILE A 61 -17.46 0.65 0.41
CA ILE A 61 -17.68 0.55 1.84
C ILE A 61 -18.67 1.63 2.27
N ASP A 62 -19.86 1.22 2.71
CA ASP A 62 -20.86 2.13 3.28
C ASP A 62 -20.49 2.47 4.72
N MET A 63 -20.29 3.76 5.01
CA MET A 63 -19.92 4.26 6.33
C MET A 63 -21.11 4.87 7.08
N ARG A 64 -22.30 4.92 6.47
CA ARG A 64 -23.55 5.39 7.11
C ARG A 64 -23.40 6.74 7.81
N ASP A 65 -22.70 7.68 7.17
CA ASP A 65 -22.46 9.03 7.67
C ASP A 65 -21.76 9.08 9.05
N GLU A 66 -20.89 8.11 9.32
CA GLU A 66 -20.10 8.04 10.55
C GLU A 66 -19.20 9.26 10.73
N VAL A 67 -19.16 9.80 11.96
CA VAL A 67 -18.43 11.02 12.32
C VAL A 67 -17.17 10.67 13.09
N TYR A 68 -16.04 11.13 12.58
CA TYR A 68 -14.71 11.00 13.18
C TYR A 68 -14.24 12.37 13.69
N ARG A 69 -13.69 12.42 14.92
CA ARG A 69 -13.26 13.66 15.58
C ARG A 69 -11.80 13.58 15.99
N GLY A 70 -11.08 14.70 15.84
CA GLY A 70 -9.67 14.78 16.18
C GLY A 70 -8.83 13.95 15.24
N ARG A 71 -7.91 13.15 15.78
CA ARG A 71 -7.11 12.19 15.02
C ARG A 71 -7.74 10.80 15.13
N SER A 72 -7.98 10.14 14.02
CA SER A 72 -8.59 8.81 13.99
C SER A 72 -8.00 7.97 12.87
N THR A 73 -7.98 6.65 13.04
CA THR A 73 -7.45 5.72 12.04
C THR A 73 -8.54 4.74 11.61
N VAL A 74 -8.68 4.56 10.31
CA VAL A 74 -9.66 3.66 9.69
C VAL A 74 -8.93 2.56 8.93
N GLY A 75 -9.04 1.32 9.41
CA GLY A 75 -8.43 0.15 8.77
C GLY A 75 -9.26 -0.36 7.60
N LEU A 76 -8.82 -0.13 6.37
CA LEU A 76 -9.57 -0.44 5.15
C LEU A 76 -9.78 -1.95 4.95
N LYS A 77 -8.74 -2.77 5.16
CA LYS A 77 -8.88 -4.24 5.03
C LYS A 77 -9.95 -4.80 5.98
N ALA A 78 -9.96 -4.33 7.23
CA ALA A 78 -10.95 -4.75 8.23
C ALA A 78 -12.38 -4.34 7.86
N LEU A 79 -12.55 -3.13 7.30
CA LEU A 79 -13.85 -2.66 6.81
C LEU A 79 -14.37 -3.50 5.63
N ILE A 80 -13.50 -3.79 4.65
CA ILE A 80 -13.86 -4.64 3.50
C ILE A 80 -14.24 -6.03 3.99
N GLN A 81 -13.43 -6.65 4.86
CA GLN A 81 -13.71 -7.96 5.42
C GLN A 81 -15.08 -8.01 6.14
N ARG A 82 -15.42 -6.95 6.88
CA ARG A 82 -16.68 -6.85 7.62
C ARG A 82 -17.91 -6.79 6.70
N GLN A 83 -17.81 -6.15 5.53
CA GLN A 83 -18.95 -5.97 4.62
C GLN A 83 -19.03 -7.04 3.52
N TYR A 84 -17.88 -7.47 3.00
CA TYR A 84 -17.80 -8.41 1.88
C TYR A 84 -17.49 -9.85 2.31
N GLY A 85 -17.10 -10.08 3.57
CA GLY A 85 -16.82 -11.42 4.08
C GLY A 85 -15.54 -11.99 3.50
N ARG A 86 -15.60 -13.20 2.90
CA ARG A 86 -14.47 -14.09 2.53
C ARG A 86 -13.58 -13.59 1.37
N VAL A 87 -13.34 -12.29 1.26
CA VAL A 87 -12.39 -11.73 0.29
C VAL A 87 -10.96 -11.98 0.80
N ASN A 88 -10.09 -12.51 -0.05
CA ASN A 88 -8.68 -12.64 0.28
C ASN A 88 -7.95 -11.35 -0.07
N LEU A 89 -7.75 -10.49 0.93
CA LEU A 89 -7.08 -9.19 0.78
C LEU A 89 -5.56 -9.27 0.92
N GLU A 90 -5.01 -10.44 1.25
CA GLU A 90 -3.55 -10.61 1.37
C GLU A 90 -2.87 -10.68 0.01
N ASP A 91 -3.57 -11.21 -0.98
CA ASP A 91 -3.13 -11.28 -2.37
C ASP A 91 -3.68 -10.10 -3.19
N MET A 92 -3.86 -8.93 -2.57
CA MET A 92 -4.30 -7.72 -3.25
C MET A 92 -3.35 -6.56 -3.04
N GLU A 93 -3.34 -5.67 -4.02
CA GLU A 93 -2.55 -4.44 -4.05
C GLU A 93 -3.48 -3.24 -4.15
N LEU A 94 -3.44 -2.38 -3.14
CA LEU A 94 -4.16 -1.12 -3.15
C LEU A 94 -3.66 -0.21 -4.28
N GLN A 95 -4.55 0.17 -5.21
CA GLN A 95 -4.29 1.18 -6.23
C GLN A 95 -4.60 2.59 -5.74
N GLY A 96 -5.69 2.72 -4.98
CA GLY A 96 -6.12 4.01 -4.45
C GLY A 96 -7.44 3.91 -3.71
N VAL A 97 -7.82 5.04 -3.12
CA VAL A 97 -9.02 5.18 -2.33
C VAL A 97 -9.73 6.46 -2.75
N GLN A 98 -11.02 6.37 -3.01
CA GLN A 98 -11.88 7.54 -3.08
C GLN A 98 -12.71 7.63 -1.80
N LEU A 99 -12.61 8.76 -1.13
CA LEU A 99 -13.31 9.08 0.10
C LEU A 99 -14.46 10.06 -0.19
N MET A 100 -15.69 9.66 0.08
CA MET A 100 -16.85 10.56 0.03
C MET A 100 -17.10 11.12 1.43
N ALA A 101 -16.59 12.34 1.68
CA ALA A 101 -16.60 12.93 3.00
C ALA A 101 -16.85 14.44 2.97
N LYS A 102 -17.09 15.01 4.16
CA LYS A 102 -17.09 16.45 4.39
C LYS A 102 -16.55 16.79 5.76
N SER A 103 -15.93 17.96 5.88
CA SER A 103 -15.42 18.48 7.15
C SER A 103 -16.34 19.54 7.74
N ALA A 104 -16.47 19.60 9.06
CA ALA A 104 -17.31 20.61 9.73
C ALA A 104 -16.83 22.05 9.50
N ALA A 105 -15.54 22.26 9.24
CA ALA A 105 -14.93 23.59 9.12
C ALA A 105 -14.04 23.75 7.88
N GLY A 106 -14.09 22.80 6.93
CA GLY A 106 -13.24 22.81 5.75
C GLY A 106 -11.74 22.68 6.05
N ARG A 107 -11.38 22.07 7.19
CA ARG A 107 -9.99 21.85 7.62
C ARG A 107 -9.72 20.38 7.94
N GLY A 108 -10.57 19.48 7.43
CA GLY A 108 -10.35 18.05 7.55
C GLY A 108 -9.25 17.61 6.60
N SER A 109 -8.54 16.55 6.94
CA SER A 109 -7.64 15.88 6.02
C SER A 109 -7.69 14.38 6.19
N ALA A 110 -7.46 13.66 5.09
CA ALA A 110 -7.22 12.23 5.09
C ALA A 110 -5.83 11.94 4.52
N ALA A 111 -5.05 11.11 5.20
CA ALA A 111 -3.78 10.60 4.73
C ALA A 111 -3.87 9.07 4.56
N LEU A 112 -3.39 8.58 3.43
CA LEU A 112 -3.37 7.15 3.09
C LEU A 112 -2.04 6.54 3.51
N TYR A 113 -2.10 5.44 4.25
CA TYR A 113 -0.95 4.63 4.64
C TYR A 113 -1.11 3.19 4.14
N VAL A 114 -0.01 2.64 3.62
CA VAL A 114 0.08 1.24 3.17
C VAL A 114 1.33 0.62 3.79
N GLY A 115 1.16 -0.45 4.57
CA GLY A 115 2.26 -1.08 5.29
C GLY A 115 2.94 -0.15 6.30
N GLY A 116 2.21 0.83 6.85
CA GLY A 116 2.76 1.85 7.75
C GLY A 116 3.53 2.97 7.06
N ARG A 117 3.66 2.94 5.72
CA ARG A 117 4.29 4.00 4.94
C ARG A 117 3.24 4.97 4.42
N TYR A 118 3.51 6.25 4.57
CA TYR A 118 2.70 7.32 3.98
C TYR A 118 2.71 7.21 2.45
N GLN A 119 1.55 7.29 1.82
CA GLN A 119 1.40 7.27 0.37
C GLN A 119 0.93 8.62 -0.16
N ASP A 120 -0.22 9.11 0.31
CA ASP A 120 -0.87 10.31 -0.24
C ASP A 120 -1.71 11.03 0.82
N GLN A 121 -2.08 12.28 0.56
CA GLN A 121 -2.95 13.08 1.43
C GLN A 121 -3.89 13.96 0.62
N ALA A 122 -5.13 14.10 1.12
CA ALA A 122 -6.13 14.97 0.57
C ALA A 122 -6.79 15.83 1.66
N THR A 123 -7.08 17.08 1.32
CA THR A 123 -7.95 17.94 2.12
C THR A 123 -9.40 17.53 1.92
N ILE A 124 -10.16 17.53 3.01
CA ILE A 124 -11.60 17.27 3.00
C ILE A 124 -12.30 18.61 3.23
N ASP A 125 -12.91 19.10 2.15
CA ASP A 125 -13.66 20.34 2.17
C ASP A 125 -14.96 20.21 2.98
N GLY A 126 -15.49 21.33 3.40
CA GLY A 126 -16.84 21.40 3.94
C GLY A 126 -17.17 22.75 4.54
N ARG A 127 -18.48 22.97 4.74
CA ARG A 127 -19.03 24.20 5.30
C ARG A 127 -19.77 23.87 6.59
N ARG A 128 -19.69 24.77 7.57
CA ARG A 128 -20.30 24.57 8.89
C ARG A 128 -21.80 24.31 8.82
N GLY A 129 -22.52 25.00 7.92
CA GLY A 129 -23.97 24.80 7.73
C GLY A 129 -24.32 23.47 7.06
N ASP A 130 -23.40 22.88 6.30
CA ASP A 130 -23.66 21.67 5.52
C ASP A 130 -23.31 20.40 6.28
N PHE A 131 -22.55 20.49 7.38
CA PHE A 131 -22.02 19.32 8.09
C PHE A 131 -23.13 18.38 8.62
N GLU A 132 -24.21 18.94 9.15
CA GLU A 132 -25.35 18.18 9.66
C GLU A 132 -26.38 17.81 8.59
N ASN A 133 -26.23 18.30 7.36
CA ASN A 133 -27.17 18.01 6.27
C ASN A 133 -26.78 16.71 5.56
N ASP A 134 -27.54 15.63 5.72
CA ASP A 134 -27.22 14.33 5.11
C ASP A 134 -27.59 14.23 3.61
N ALA A 135 -27.85 15.35 2.93
CA ALA A 135 -28.04 15.35 1.48
C ALA A 135 -26.73 15.01 0.73
N ARG A 136 -26.82 14.15 -0.30
CA ARG A 136 -25.67 13.62 -1.07
C ARG A 136 -24.76 14.70 -1.66
N TRP A 137 -25.34 15.82 -2.11
CA TRP A 137 -24.60 16.92 -2.74
C TRP A 137 -23.70 17.69 -1.76
N THR A 138 -23.84 17.47 -0.44
CA THR A 138 -22.98 18.12 0.57
C THR A 138 -21.65 17.40 0.81
N PHE A 139 -21.50 16.18 0.27
CA PHE A 139 -20.30 15.37 0.39
C PHE A 139 -19.44 15.54 -0.85
N ASN A 140 -18.13 15.72 -0.65
CA ASN A 140 -17.18 15.88 -1.73
C ASN A 140 -16.32 14.63 -1.86
N PRO A 141 -15.97 14.21 -3.09
CA PRO A 141 -15.00 13.15 -3.31
C PRO A 141 -13.58 13.69 -3.08
N SER A 142 -12.79 12.94 -2.31
CA SER A 142 -11.35 13.12 -2.19
C SER A 142 -10.65 11.85 -2.68
N ASN A 143 -9.74 11.96 -3.64
CA ASN A 143 -9.03 10.81 -4.20
C ASN A 143 -7.62 10.74 -3.61
N LEU A 144 -7.23 9.57 -3.11
CA LEU A 144 -5.92 9.26 -2.56
C LEU A 144 -5.31 8.12 -3.38
N ARG A 145 -4.07 8.26 -3.83
CA ARG A 145 -3.39 7.28 -4.67
C ARG A 145 -2.33 6.50 -3.88
N SER A 146 -2.11 5.26 -4.28
CA SER A 146 -0.99 4.44 -3.79
C SER A 146 0.13 4.48 -4.82
N PHE A 147 1.31 4.99 -4.45
CA PHE A 147 2.40 5.23 -5.41
C PHE A 147 3.49 4.15 -5.39
N GLU A 148 3.69 3.48 -4.26
CA GLU A 148 4.84 2.59 -4.09
C GLU A 148 4.61 1.18 -4.64
N ARG A 149 5.70 0.58 -5.15
CA ARG A 149 5.73 -0.81 -5.66
C ARG A 149 6.23 -1.87 -4.68
N GLY A 150 6.79 -1.44 -3.55
CA GLY A 150 7.66 -2.27 -2.70
C GLY A 150 7.00 -3.00 -1.53
N ASP A 151 6.00 -2.41 -0.87
CA ASP A 151 5.38 -2.96 0.37
C ASP A 151 3.85 -2.95 0.30
N ARG A 152 3.29 -3.61 -0.72
CA ARG A 152 1.87 -3.50 -1.08
C ARG A 152 0.91 -4.36 -0.25
N GLN A 153 1.46 -5.36 0.45
CA GLN A 153 0.71 -6.38 1.19
C GLN A 153 0.38 -5.97 2.64
N GLY A 154 0.92 -4.86 3.13
CA GLY A 154 0.75 -4.43 4.52
C GLY A 154 -0.64 -3.92 4.88
N ARG A 155 -0.78 -3.37 6.11
CA ARG A 155 -2.03 -2.75 6.58
C ARG A 155 -2.42 -1.60 5.66
N TRP A 156 -3.70 -1.48 5.32
CA TRP A 156 -4.24 -0.35 4.57
C TRP A 156 -5.03 0.53 5.53
N GLU A 157 -4.57 1.75 5.73
CA GLU A 157 -5.09 2.65 6.77
C GLU A 157 -5.35 4.04 6.19
N LEU A 158 -6.50 4.62 6.55
CA LEU A 158 -6.73 6.06 6.39
C LEU A 158 -6.57 6.73 7.75
N GLU A 159 -5.65 7.67 7.85
CA GLU A 159 -5.56 8.57 8.99
C GLU A 159 -6.38 9.83 8.72
N LEU A 160 -7.38 10.07 9.56
CA LEU A 160 -8.26 11.23 9.49
C LEU A 160 -7.84 12.24 10.55
N ASN A 161 -7.83 13.51 10.17
CA ASN A 161 -7.62 14.62 11.09
C ASN A 161 -8.74 15.65 10.94
N GLY A 162 -9.31 16.10 12.07
CA GLY A 162 -10.37 17.10 12.14
C GLY A 162 -11.73 16.55 12.58
N ASN A 163 -12.81 17.26 12.26
CA ASN A 163 -14.18 16.77 12.44
C ASN A 163 -14.75 16.43 11.06
N VAL A 164 -14.77 15.14 10.74
CA VAL A 164 -15.01 14.60 9.40
C VAL A 164 -16.18 13.63 9.45
N LYS A 165 -17.18 13.83 8.59
CA LYS A 165 -18.29 12.91 8.38
C LYS A 165 -18.05 12.15 7.09
N ILE A 166 -18.03 10.82 7.15
CA ILE A 166 -17.76 9.94 6.01
C ILE A 166 -19.03 9.20 5.63
N ARG A 167 -19.41 9.31 4.36
CA ARG A 167 -20.55 8.57 3.80
C ARG A 167 -20.12 7.22 3.25
N GLN A 168 -19.05 7.24 2.46
CA GLN A 168 -18.64 6.08 1.69
C GLN A 168 -17.14 6.12 1.42
N ILE A 169 -16.52 4.94 1.39
CA ILE A 169 -15.14 4.76 0.97
C ILE A 169 -15.13 3.78 -0.19
N ILE A 170 -14.55 4.16 -1.32
CA ILE A 170 -14.38 3.30 -2.49
C ILE A 170 -12.91 2.92 -2.55
N VAL A 171 -12.62 1.65 -2.32
CA VAL A 171 -11.27 1.09 -2.39
C VAL A 171 -11.09 0.41 -3.74
N MET A 172 -10.04 0.79 -4.45
CA MET A 172 -9.63 0.15 -5.70
C MET A 172 -8.38 -0.66 -5.43
N ALA A 173 -8.47 -1.97 -5.63
CA ALA A 173 -7.36 -2.88 -5.45
C ALA A 173 -7.24 -3.81 -6.66
N ASN A 174 -6.02 -4.21 -6.98
CA ASN A 174 -5.77 -5.22 -7.99
C ASN A 174 -5.40 -6.50 -7.28
N GLU A 175 -5.91 -7.63 -7.75
CA GLU A 175 -5.37 -8.91 -7.32
C GLU A 175 -3.88 -8.93 -7.70
N LEU A 176 -3.04 -9.29 -6.73
CA LEU A 176 -1.68 -9.76 -6.94
C LEU A 176 -1.77 -11.15 -7.59
N ARG A 177 -2.55 -11.27 -8.68
CA ARG A 177 -2.35 -12.38 -9.59
C ARG A 177 -0.93 -12.20 -10.06
N ASP A 178 -0.09 -13.08 -9.54
CA ASP A 178 0.88 -13.78 -10.34
C ASP A 178 1.31 -12.90 -11.52
N ARG A 179 2.42 -12.19 -11.33
CA ARG A 179 3.43 -12.17 -12.38
C ARG A 179 3.90 -13.60 -12.69
N ARG A 180 2.99 -14.58 -12.84
CA ARG A 180 3.21 -15.74 -13.69
C ARG A 180 3.57 -15.09 -15.03
N PRO A 181 4.78 -15.31 -15.55
CA PRO A 181 5.04 -14.96 -16.92
C PRO A 181 3.92 -15.60 -17.74
N GLU A 182 3.11 -14.79 -18.41
CA GLU A 182 2.10 -15.26 -19.37
C GLU A 182 2.77 -16.34 -20.23
N PRO A 183 2.35 -17.61 -20.16
CA PRO A 183 2.90 -18.64 -21.00
C PRO A 183 2.45 -18.35 -22.43
N GLY A 184 3.33 -17.78 -23.25
CA GLY A 184 3.23 -17.92 -24.71
C GLY A 184 2.71 -16.75 -25.54
N ARG A 185 2.63 -15.51 -25.04
CA ARG A 185 2.51 -14.35 -25.94
C ARG A 185 3.85 -13.61 -26.06
N PRO A 186 4.62 -13.84 -27.14
CA PRO A 186 5.74 -12.98 -27.48
C PRO A 186 5.20 -11.62 -27.92
N GLY A 187 4.89 -10.76 -26.94
CA GLY A 187 4.64 -9.35 -27.20
C GLY A 187 5.92 -8.69 -27.74
N PRO A 188 5.78 -7.63 -28.55
CA PRO A 188 6.93 -6.92 -29.10
C PRO A 188 7.78 -6.33 -27.96
N GLY A 189 8.94 -6.95 -27.73
CA GLY A 189 10.12 -6.29 -27.19
C GLY A 189 10.09 -5.79 -25.74
N ARG A 190 9.19 -6.24 -24.85
CA ARG A 190 9.45 -6.01 -23.41
C ARG A 190 10.69 -6.82 -23.02
N PRO A 191 11.76 -6.18 -22.48
CA PRO A 191 12.92 -6.91 -21.97
C PRO A 191 12.41 -7.97 -21.00
N GLN A 192 12.66 -9.24 -21.30
CA GLN A 192 12.33 -10.31 -20.37
C GLN A 192 13.06 -9.99 -19.06
N PRO A 193 12.37 -9.94 -17.91
CA PRO A 193 13.04 -9.79 -16.63
C PRO A 193 14.14 -10.85 -16.54
N GLY A 194 15.38 -10.42 -16.31
CA GLY A 194 16.49 -11.37 -16.13
C GLY A 194 16.18 -12.38 -15.03
N ALA A 195 16.84 -13.53 -15.06
CA ALA A 195 16.72 -14.51 -13.98
C ALA A 195 17.33 -13.92 -12.70
N TYR A 196 16.59 -13.95 -11.60
CA TYR A 196 17.16 -13.61 -10.30
C TYR A 196 17.99 -14.79 -9.79
N VAL A 197 19.22 -14.50 -9.38
CA VAL A 197 20.18 -15.46 -8.82
C VAL A 197 20.51 -14.99 -7.41
N ARG A 198 20.11 -15.79 -6.42
CA ARG A 198 20.51 -15.60 -5.02
C ARG A 198 21.97 -15.98 -4.88
N LEU A 199 22.83 -15.06 -4.44
CA LEU A 199 24.27 -15.30 -4.34
C LEU A 199 24.65 -15.78 -2.94
N LYS A 200 24.29 -15.01 -1.91
CA LYS A 200 24.70 -15.33 -0.53
C LYS A 200 23.82 -14.65 0.50
N GLU A 201 23.63 -15.33 1.63
CA GLU A 201 23.14 -14.74 2.87
C GLU A 201 24.33 -14.44 3.79
N ILE A 202 24.40 -13.23 4.33
CA ILE A 202 25.46 -12.78 5.23
C ILE A 202 24.81 -12.35 6.55
N LYS A 203 25.31 -12.92 7.65
CA LYS A 203 25.07 -12.39 8.99
C LYS A 203 26.19 -11.42 9.30
N ALA A 204 25.84 -10.20 9.68
CA ALA A 204 26.81 -9.16 9.97
C ALA A 204 27.23 -9.23 11.45
N ASP A 205 28.54 -9.29 11.69
CA ASP A 205 29.09 -9.28 13.04
C ASP A 205 28.83 -7.96 13.77
N LYS A 206 28.79 -8.06 15.09
CA LYS A 206 28.62 -6.90 15.97
C LYS A 206 29.97 -6.20 16.20
N GLY A 207 29.96 -4.87 16.17
CA GLY A 207 31.07 -4.04 16.65
C GLY A 207 32.22 -3.85 15.66
N ALA A 208 32.91 -4.91 15.25
CA ALA A 208 34.16 -4.78 14.48
C ALA A 208 33.97 -4.60 12.96
N GLY A 209 32.76 -4.85 12.45
CA GLY A 209 32.51 -4.99 11.02
C GLY A 209 33.15 -6.23 10.43
N GLU A 210 32.50 -6.81 9.43
CA GLU A 210 32.95 -8.00 8.74
C GLU A 210 33.14 -7.68 7.26
N THR A 211 34.32 -8.00 6.74
CA THR A 211 34.59 -7.91 5.30
C THR A 211 34.62 -9.31 4.69
N ARG A 212 33.73 -9.57 3.73
CA ARG A 212 33.66 -10.83 2.99
C ARG A 212 33.90 -10.61 1.52
N SER A 213 34.62 -11.54 0.89
CA SER A 213 34.84 -11.57 -0.55
C SER A 213 34.36 -12.91 -1.11
N GLU A 214 33.55 -12.86 -2.16
CA GLU A 214 32.92 -14.05 -2.75
C GLU A 214 33.16 -14.06 -4.27
N ASN A 215 33.47 -15.24 -4.81
CA ASN A 215 33.68 -15.47 -6.24
C ASN A 215 32.40 -16.07 -6.85
N VAL A 216 31.77 -15.34 -7.77
CA VAL A 216 30.42 -15.66 -8.28
C VAL A 216 30.35 -15.92 -9.78
N ARG A 217 31.32 -15.45 -10.58
CA ARG A 217 31.40 -15.62 -12.05
C ARG A 217 30.03 -15.61 -12.74
N LEU A 218 29.39 -14.44 -12.75
CA LEU A 218 28.10 -14.20 -13.39
C LEU A 218 28.29 -13.43 -14.68
N ASP A 219 27.60 -13.85 -15.74
CA ASP A 219 27.58 -13.15 -17.01
C ASP A 219 26.32 -12.31 -17.19
N ASN A 220 26.44 -11.21 -17.94
CA ASN A 220 25.32 -10.34 -18.31
C ASN A 220 24.48 -9.86 -17.11
N VAL A 221 25.16 -9.46 -16.03
CA VAL A 221 24.49 -8.96 -14.82
C VAL A 221 23.85 -7.61 -15.11
N GLN A 222 22.52 -7.55 -15.02
CA GLN A 222 21.72 -6.35 -15.22
C GLN A 222 21.67 -5.52 -13.93
N THR A 223 21.49 -6.18 -12.78
CA THR A 223 21.31 -5.51 -11.50
C THR A 223 21.97 -6.32 -10.40
N LEU A 224 22.66 -5.66 -9.47
CA LEU A 224 23.00 -6.22 -8.16
C LEU A 224 22.10 -5.60 -7.10
N ARG A 225 21.72 -6.39 -6.10
CA ARG A 225 20.92 -5.92 -4.98
C ARG A 225 21.36 -6.52 -3.64
N ILE A 226 21.13 -5.75 -2.59
CA ILE A 226 21.20 -6.17 -1.20
C ILE A 226 19.79 -6.07 -0.63
N THR A 227 19.32 -7.11 0.05
CA THR A 227 18.02 -7.15 0.70
C THR A 227 18.21 -7.42 2.19
N GLY A 228 17.63 -6.58 3.06
CA GLY A 228 17.62 -6.85 4.49
C GLY A 228 16.66 -7.97 4.83
N LEU A 229 17.13 -8.95 5.60
CA LEU A 229 16.35 -10.13 5.99
C LEU A 229 16.00 -10.17 7.47
N HIS A 230 16.82 -9.55 8.32
CA HIS A 230 16.61 -9.53 9.76
C HIS A 230 17.42 -8.42 10.40
N ASN A 231 16.78 -7.61 11.25
CA ASN A 231 17.37 -6.43 11.90
C ASN A 231 18.04 -5.46 10.90
N THR A 232 18.68 -4.41 11.42
CA THR A 232 19.37 -3.44 10.59
C THR A 232 20.82 -3.85 10.38
N VAL A 233 21.33 -3.73 9.16
CA VAL A 233 22.75 -3.88 8.82
C VAL A 233 23.26 -2.60 8.20
N GLU A 234 24.42 -2.11 8.62
CA GLU A 234 25.13 -1.03 7.96
C GLU A 234 26.13 -1.62 6.97
N VAL A 235 25.96 -1.32 5.68
CA VAL A 235 26.90 -1.68 4.62
C VAL A 235 27.86 -0.52 4.42
N GLU A 236 29.11 -0.70 4.85
CA GLU A 236 30.15 0.33 4.82
C GLU A 236 30.81 0.42 3.44
N ASP A 237 30.97 -0.72 2.76
CA ASP A 237 31.57 -0.77 1.44
C ASP A 237 31.05 -1.94 0.59
N PHE A 238 30.98 -1.73 -0.72
CA PHE A 238 30.64 -2.76 -1.70
C PHE A 238 31.47 -2.56 -2.97
N VAL A 239 32.40 -3.47 -3.23
CA VAL A 239 33.31 -3.42 -4.38
C VAL A 239 33.06 -4.62 -5.27
N VAL A 240 32.94 -4.38 -6.57
CA VAL A 240 32.78 -5.44 -7.58
C VAL A 240 34.03 -5.52 -8.45
N VAL A 241 34.41 -6.76 -8.81
CA VAL A 241 35.43 -7.04 -9.81
C VAL A 241 34.77 -7.61 -11.06
N TYR A 242 34.89 -6.90 -12.18
CA TYR A 242 34.27 -7.31 -13.44
C TYR A 242 35.12 -8.30 -14.24
N GLY A 243 34.52 -8.87 -15.29
CA GLY A 243 35.14 -9.79 -16.24
C GLY A 243 36.46 -9.29 -16.85
N ASN A 244 36.62 -7.98 -16.99
CA ASN A 244 37.82 -7.32 -17.52
C ASN A 244 38.88 -7.00 -16.44
N GLY A 245 38.66 -7.40 -15.19
CA GLY A 245 39.54 -7.11 -14.05
C GLY A 245 39.35 -5.72 -13.42
N GLN A 246 38.52 -4.85 -14.00
CA GLN A 246 38.22 -3.54 -13.41
C GLN A 246 37.51 -3.71 -12.06
N ARG A 247 37.93 -2.91 -11.08
CA ARG A 247 37.30 -2.79 -9.77
C ARG A 247 36.46 -1.53 -9.70
N GLU A 248 35.25 -1.64 -9.19
CA GLU A 248 34.34 -0.49 -9.03
C GLU A 248 33.68 -0.55 -7.66
N ARG A 249 33.68 0.58 -6.96
CA ARG A 249 32.98 0.77 -5.69
C ARG A 249 31.55 1.22 -6.00
N LEU A 250 30.56 0.50 -5.49
CA LEU A 250 29.14 0.74 -5.76
C LEU A 250 28.51 1.44 -4.55
N SER A 251 28.62 2.76 -4.50
CA SER A 251 28.11 3.60 -3.40
C SER A 251 26.61 3.45 -3.15
N GLU A 252 25.84 3.09 -4.18
CA GLU A 252 24.40 2.88 -4.15
C GLU A 252 23.99 1.63 -3.34
N LEU A 253 24.96 0.76 -3.07
CA LEU A 253 24.78 -0.42 -2.21
C LEU A 253 25.37 -0.20 -0.79
N THR A 254 25.69 1.03 -0.41
CA THR A 254 26.18 1.39 0.93
C THR A 254 25.11 2.10 1.75
N GLY A 255 25.21 2.03 3.08
CA GLY A 255 24.27 2.62 4.03
C GLY A 255 23.53 1.58 4.88
N TYR A 256 22.50 2.03 5.59
CA TYR A 256 21.69 1.17 6.46
C TYR A 256 20.63 0.43 5.65
N VAL A 257 20.52 -0.87 5.86
CA VAL A 257 19.52 -1.74 5.24
C VAL A 257 18.70 -2.39 6.35
N ARG A 258 17.42 -2.06 6.43
CA ARG A 258 16.47 -2.66 7.37
C ARG A 258 15.81 -3.93 6.80
N ASP A 259 15.13 -4.69 7.65
CA ASP A 259 14.34 -5.84 7.24
C ASP A 259 13.31 -5.45 6.15
N GLY A 260 13.33 -6.19 5.03
CA GLY A 260 12.53 -5.93 3.83
C GLY A 260 13.05 -4.81 2.91
N GLU A 261 14.02 -4.00 3.34
CA GLU A 261 14.59 -2.94 2.54
C GLU A 261 15.52 -3.49 1.45
N VAL A 262 15.55 -2.82 0.29
CA VAL A 262 16.34 -3.25 -0.87
C VAL A 262 17.18 -2.09 -1.39
N LEU A 263 18.50 -2.26 -1.41
CA LEU A 263 19.43 -1.44 -2.17
C LEU A 263 19.72 -2.13 -3.50
N ALA A 264 19.74 -1.39 -4.61
CA ALA A 264 19.98 -1.96 -5.93
C ALA A 264 20.75 -1.00 -6.85
N VAL A 265 21.58 -1.57 -7.73
CA VAL A 265 22.37 -0.82 -8.72
C VAL A 265 22.36 -1.53 -10.06
N SER A 266 22.22 -0.76 -11.14
CA SER A 266 22.28 -1.28 -12.51
C SER A 266 23.72 -1.48 -12.95
N LEU A 267 24.04 -2.67 -13.46
CA LEU A 267 25.33 -3.00 -14.04
C LEU A 267 25.30 -3.09 -15.58
N ASN A 268 24.15 -2.82 -16.20
CA ASN A 268 23.98 -2.72 -17.65
C ASN A 268 24.51 -3.93 -18.44
N GLY A 269 24.40 -5.14 -17.86
CA GLY A 269 24.82 -6.38 -18.52
C GLY A 269 26.32 -6.67 -18.43
N ARG A 270 27.06 -6.09 -17.48
CA ARG A 270 28.47 -6.42 -17.27
C ARG A 270 28.65 -7.82 -16.66
N ASN A 271 29.79 -8.45 -16.95
CA ASN A 271 30.18 -9.71 -16.32
C ASN A 271 30.84 -9.42 -14.97
N VAL A 272 30.43 -10.14 -13.92
CA VAL A 272 30.92 -9.98 -12.55
C VAL A 272 31.66 -11.25 -12.14
N ILE A 273 32.93 -11.12 -11.77
CA ILE A 273 33.75 -12.25 -11.31
C ILE A 273 33.56 -12.45 -9.80
N SER A 274 33.70 -11.37 -9.04
CA SER A 274 33.64 -11.40 -7.57
C SER A 274 33.09 -10.10 -7.02
N TYR A 275 32.67 -10.13 -5.77
CA TYR A 275 32.38 -8.94 -4.99
C TYR A 275 33.03 -9.02 -3.62
N THR A 276 33.28 -7.86 -3.03
CA THR A 276 33.74 -7.70 -1.65
C THR A 276 32.77 -6.74 -0.96
N ILE A 277 32.25 -7.15 0.19
CA ILE A 277 31.31 -6.36 1.00
C ILE A 277 31.89 -6.20 2.39
N SER A 278 31.80 -4.98 2.93
CA SER A 278 32.09 -4.68 4.34
C SER A 278 30.80 -4.23 5.01
N CYS A 279 30.39 -4.92 6.07
CA CYS A 279 29.13 -4.63 6.75
C CYS A 279 29.21 -4.94 8.25
N ARG A 280 28.36 -4.27 9.03
CA ARG A 280 28.27 -4.48 10.48
C ARG A 280 26.84 -4.39 11.00
N SER A 281 26.57 -5.10 12.08
CA SER A 281 25.34 -4.92 12.86
C SER A 281 25.53 -3.78 13.86
N PRO A 282 24.78 -2.66 13.78
CA PRO A 282 24.94 -1.52 14.68
C PRO A 282 24.45 -1.82 16.11
N GLY A 283 23.54 -2.78 16.29
CA GLY A 283 23.05 -3.21 17.59
C GLY A 283 24.04 -4.12 18.32
N LEU A 284 24.62 -3.66 19.43
CA LEU A 284 25.49 -4.48 20.29
C LEU A 284 24.71 -5.56 21.06
N PHE A 285 23.47 -5.26 21.44
CA PHE A 285 22.66 -6.11 22.33
C PHE A 285 21.53 -6.87 21.61
N ASP A 286 21.19 -6.50 20.39
CA ASP A 286 20.14 -7.16 19.60
C ASP A 286 20.66 -8.41 18.88
N SER A 287 19.78 -9.21 18.28
CA SER A 287 20.22 -10.29 17.39
C SER A 287 21.02 -9.73 16.21
N GLU A 288 21.97 -10.51 15.67
CA GLU A 288 22.77 -10.12 14.51
C GLU A 288 21.88 -9.76 13.31
N GLY A 289 22.25 -8.68 12.62
CA GLY A 289 21.63 -8.31 11.36
C GLY A 289 21.95 -9.31 10.25
N LYS A 290 21.01 -9.51 9.32
CA LYS A 290 21.17 -10.39 8.16
C LYS A 290 20.78 -9.70 6.87
N ILE A 291 21.58 -9.92 5.83
CA ILE A 291 21.32 -9.45 4.48
C ILE A 291 21.46 -10.58 3.47
N GLU A 292 20.76 -10.44 2.35
CA GLU A 292 20.89 -11.27 1.16
C GLU A 292 21.46 -10.46 0.01
N ILE A 293 22.48 -11.01 -0.64
CA ILE A 293 23.02 -10.50 -1.89
C ILE A 293 22.46 -11.32 -3.03
N GLY A 294 21.93 -10.63 -4.04
CA GLY A 294 21.51 -11.29 -5.27
C GLY A 294 21.75 -10.45 -6.51
N ALA A 295 21.60 -11.10 -7.66
CA ALA A 295 21.81 -10.52 -8.97
C ALA A 295 20.63 -10.83 -9.90
N THR A 296 20.33 -9.93 -10.82
CA THR A 296 19.48 -10.21 -11.97
C THR A 296 20.37 -10.37 -13.19
N VAL A 297 20.37 -11.54 -13.81
CA VAL A 297 21.18 -11.85 -15.00
C VAL A 297 20.28 -11.95 -16.24
N ALA A 298 20.68 -11.32 -17.35
CA ALA A 298 19.95 -11.52 -18.60
C ALA A 298 20.11 -12.96 -19.06
N ARG A 299 19.02 -13.59 -19.55
CA ARG A 299 19.11 -14.91 -20.17
C ARG A 299 20.01 -14.80 -21.41
N ARG A 300 21.01 -15.68 -21.51
CA ARG A 300 21.72 -15.89 -22.77
C ARG A 300 20.70 -16.33 -23.81
N ARG A 301 20.59 -15.57 -24.90
CA ARG A 301 19.85 -15.99 -26.10
C ARG A 301 20.65 -17.06 -26.84
#